data_AF-A0A1D1Y8Q1-F1
#
_entry.id   AF-A0A1D1Y8Q1-F1
#
_cell.length_a   1.000
_cell.length_b   1.000
_cell.length_c   1.000
_cell.angle_alpha   90.00
_cell.angle_beta   90.00
_cell.angle_gamma   90.00
#
_symmetry.space_group_name_H-M   'P 1'
#
loop_
_entity.id
_entity.type
_entity.pdbx_description
1 polymer ?
#
loop_
_entity_poly.entity_id
_entity_poly.type
_entity_poly.pdbx_seq_one_letter_code
_entity_poly.pdbx_strand_id
1 'polypeptide(L)'
;FLLFLHPPTLPPNLSLCPAWWAKNPMDKNVTSSQDPEIRKGPWTMEEDLILVNYIANHGEGVWNTLARSAGLKRTGKSCRLRWLNYLRPDVRRGNITPEEQLLIMELHSRWGNRWSKIARQLPGRTDN
;
A
#
# COMPACT_ATOMS: atom_id res chain seq x y z
N PHE A 1 38.69 -32.86 -12.56
CA PHE A 1 39.49 -33.38 -11.43
C PHE A 1 39.76 -32.24 -10.48
N LEU A 2 39.14 -32.35 -9.31
CA LEU A 2 39.23 -31.47 -8.14
C LEU A 2 40.70 -31.15 -7.80
N LEU A 3 40.99 -29.96 -7.25
CA LEU A 3 41.64 -29.85 -5.94
C LEU A 3 41.36 -28.46 -5.30
N PHE A 4 40.53 -28.52 -4.24
CA PHE A 4 40.69 -27.90 -2.92
C PHE A 4 40.80 -26.38 -2.73
N LEU A 5 39.65 -25.84 -2.29
CA LEU A 5 39.54 -24.84 -1.22
C LEU A 5 40.47 -25.19 -0.05
N HIS A 6 41.33 -24.23 0.34
CA HIS A 6 41.92 -24.21 1.68
C HIS A 6 41.13 -23.22 2.55
N PRO A 7 40.65 -23.62 3.74
CA PRO A 7 40.07 -22.71 4.72
C PRO A 7 41.19 -21.95 5.45
N PRO A 8 40.97 -20.67 5.84
CA PRO A 8 41.89 -19.98 6.72
C PRO A 8 41.87 -20.60 8.12
N THR A 9 43.08 -20.77 8.65
CA THR A 9 43.43 -21.28 9.96
C THR A 9 42.76 -20.48 11.10
N LEU A 10 42.11 -21.19 12.02
CA LEU A 10 41.65 -20.62 13.30
C LEU A 10 42.86 -20.32 14.21
N PRO A 11 42.95 -19.14 14.83
CA PRO A 11 43.92 -18.90 15.90
C PRO A 11 43.50 -19.64 17.20
N PRO A 12 44.48 -20.07 18.01
CA PRO A 12 44.24 -20.86 19.20
C PRO A 12 43.92 -19.98 20.43
N ASN A 13 43.06 -20.55 21.27
CA ASN A 13 42.87 -20.28 22.71
C ASN A 13 41.91 -19.16 23.12
N LEU A 14 41.05 -19.57 24.05
CA LEU A 14 39.86 -18.92 24.57
C LEU A 14 40.21 -17.86 25.61
N SER A 15 39.50 -16.74 25.57
CA SER A 15 38.71 -16.25 26.72
C SER A 15 37.92 -15.02 26.30
N LEU A 16 36.63 -15.01 26.67
CA LEU A 16 35.63 -13.94 26.52
C LEU A 16 34.81 -13.97 25.21
N CYS A 17 33.62 -14.55 25.33
CA CYS A 17 32.55 -14.59 24.33
C CYS A 17 31.90 -13.21 24.09
N PRO A 18 31.59 -12.87 22.82
CA PRO A 18 30.41 -12.07 22.51
C PRO A 18 29.28 -12.97 21.96
N ALA A 19 28.15 -12.93 22.63
CA ALA A 19 26.98 -13.79 22.46
C ALA A 19 26.20 -13.59 21.13
N TRP A 20 26.64 -14.19 20.02
CA TRP A 20 25.95 -14.03 18.72
C TRP A 20 25.70 -15.32 17.90
N TRP A 21 25.88 -16.52 18.45
CA TRP A 21 25.58 -17.78 17.73
C TRP A 21 24.45 -18.64 18.34
N ALA A 22 23.94 -18.34 19.53
CA ALA A 22 22.81 -19.07 20.10
C ALA A 22 21.49 -18.33 19.84
N LYS A 23 20.88 -18.54 18.67
CA LYS A 23 19.44 -18.28 18.48
C LYS A 23 18.72 -19.57 18.14
N ASN A 24 18.20 -20.21 19.20
CA ASN A 24 17.13 -21.20 19.13
C ASN A 24 15.92 -20.58 18.39
N PRO A 25 15.35 -21.22 17.35
CA PRO A 25 14.11 -20.75 16.76
C PRO A 25 12.92 -21.47 17.40
N MET A 26 12.64 -21.19 18.67
CA MET A 26 11.29 -21.36 19.24
C MET A 26 11.08 -20.23 20.25
N ASP A 27 10.53 -19.13 19.73
CA ASP A 27 9.57 -18.27 20.43
C ASP A 27 9.05 -17.25 19.42
N LYS A 28 8.18 -17.69 18.52
CA LYS A 28 7.16 -16.77 17.99
C LYS A 28 5.99 -16.85 18.96
N ASN A 29 6.13 -16.03 19.99
CA ASN A 29 5.11 -15.61 20.91
C ASN A 29 3.77 -15.45 20.17
N VAL A 30 2.79 -16.26 20.57
CA VAL A 30 1.41 -16.18 20.14
C VAL A 30 0.86 -14.85 20.63
N THR A 31 0.95 -13.81 19.80
CA THR A 31 0.05 -12.67 19.91
C THR A 31 -1.27 -13.09 19.29
N SER A 32 -2.21 -13.53 20.12
CA SER A 32 -3.63 -13.63 19.80
C SER A 32 -4.20 -12.23 19.54
N SER A 33 -3.76 -11.61 18.46
CA SER A 33 -4.45 -10.46 17.89
C SER A 33 -5.59 -11.04 17.07
N GLN A 34 -6.82 -10.88 17.53
CA GLN A 34 -8.02 -11.02 16.71
C GLN A 34 -8.03 -9.92 15.64
N ASP A 35 -6.99 -9.85 14.81
CA ASP A 35 -6.98 -8.96 13.67
C ASP A 35 -7.82 -9.67 12.60
N PRO A 36 -9.04 -9.17 12.31
CA PRO A 36 -9.91 -9.83 11.36
C PRO A 36 -9.16 -9.98 10.04
N GLU A 37 -9.22 -11.19 9.46
CA GLU A 37 -8.55 -11.48 8.20
C GLU A 37 -8.86 -10.39 7.17
N ILE A 38 -7.82 -9.68 6.73
CA ILE A 38 -7.96 -8.55 5.81
C ILE A 38 -8.39 -9.09 4.44
N ARG A 39 -9.57 -8.66 3.99
CA ARG A 39 -10.14 -9.04 2.70
C ARG A 39 -9.30 -8.45 1.57
N LYS A 40 -8.97 -9.30 0.60
CA LYS A 40 -8.34 -8.92 -0.67
C LYS A 40 -9.36 -9.00 -1.80
N GLY A 41 -9.12 -8.29 -2.91
CA GLY A 41 -9.97 -8.32 -4.09
C GLY A 41 -10.91 -7.12 -4.24
N PRO A 42 -11.91 -7.22 -5.13
CA PRO A 42 -12.77 -6.10 -5.51
C PRO A 42 -13.58 -5.57 -4.32
N TRP A 43 -13.83 -4.27 -4.31
CA TRP A 43 -14.71 -3.63 -3.33
C TRP A 43 -16.16 -3.96 -3.65
N THR A 44 -16.93 -4.33 -2.62
CA THR A 44 -18.37 -4.51 -2.74
C THR A 44 -19.11 -3.20 -2.50
N MET A 45 -20.36 -3.13 -2.91
CA MET A 45 -21.21 -1.96 -2.69
C MET A 45 -21.41 -1.69 -1.19
N GLU A 46 -21.51 -2.74 -0.38
CA GLU A 46 -21.65 -2.63 1.08
C GLU A 46 -20.39 -2.00 1.70
N GLU A 47 -19.20 -2.44 1.28
CA GLU A 47 -17.94 -1.85 1.73
C GLU A 47 -17.84 -0.37 1.32
N ASP A 48 -18.26 -0.03 0.10
CA ASP A 48 -18.29 1.35 -0.38
C ASP A 48 -19.24 2.22 0.45
N LEU A 49 -20.45 1.73 0.75
CA LEU A 49 -21.43 2.45 1.57
C LEU A 49 -20.91 2.69 2.99
N ILE A 50 -20.27 1.69 3.60
CA ILE A 50 -19.64 1.83 4.92
C ILE A 50 -18.55 2.92 4.87
N LEU A 51 -17.69 2.90 3.85
CA LEU A 51 -16.61 3.87 3.70
C LEU A 51 -17.15 5.29 3.49
N VAL A 52 -18.13 5.47 2.59
CA VAL A 52 -18.78 6.76 2.32
C VAL A 52 -19.46 7.31 3.57
N ASN A 53 -20.28 6.49 4.24
CA ASN A 53 -21.00 6.91 5.43
C ASN A 53 -20.04 7.27 6.58
N TYR A 54 -18.99 6.49 6.79
CA TYR A 54 -18.00 6.80 7.82
C TYR A 54 -17.35 8.16 7.57
N ILE A 55 -16.90 8.42 6.32
CA ILE A 55 -16.25 9.68 5.94
C ILE A 55 -17.22 10.86 6.03
N ALA A 56 -18.49 10.68 5.64
CA ALA A 56 -19.51 11.72 5.76
C ALA A 56 -19.72 12.18 7.22
N ASN A 57 -19.62 11.25 8.18
CA ASN A 57 -19.86 11.53 9.60
C ASN A 57 -18.59 11.98 10.37
N HIS A 58 -17.40 11.52 9.96
CA HIS A 58 -16.16 11.71 10.73
C HIS A 58 -15.06 12.48 9.97
N GLY A 59 -15.30 12.80 8.71
CA GLY A 59 -14.30 13.39 7.82
C GLY A 59 -13.37 12.37 7.17
N GLU A 60 -12.56 12.85 6.22
CA GLU A 60 -11.52 12.06 5.56
C GLU A 60 -10.19 12.14 6.33
N GLY A 61 -9.38 11.08 6.25
CA GLY A 61 -8.04 11.05 6.85
C GLY A 61 -7.83 9.94 7.88
N VAL A 62 -6.60 9.84 8.39
CA VAL A 62 -6.14 8.79 9.33
C VAL A 62 -6.63 7.38 8.92
N TRP A 63 -6.36 7.01 7.66
CA TRP A 63 -6.97 5.86 6.99
C TRP A 63 -6.87 4.52 7.73
N ASN A 64 -5.78 4.29 8.48
CA ASN A 64 -5.60 3.07 9.26
C ASN A 64 -6.57 2.98 10.44
N THR A 65 -6.85 4.10 11.09
CA THR A 65 -7.85 4.18 12.17
C THR A 65 -9.24 4.14 11.57
N LEU A 66 -9.48 4.90 10.49
CA LEU A 66 -10.73 4.90 9.76
C LEU A 66 -11.19 3.50 9.40
N ALA A 67 -10.31 2.67 8.81
CA ALA A 67 -10.68 1.31 8.41
C ALA A 67 -11.16 0.46 9.59
N ARG A 68 -10.47 0.52 10.73
CA ARG A 68 -10.86 -0.19 11.96
C ARG A 68 -12.15 0.36 12.55
N SER A 69 -12.25 1.68 12.70
CA SER A 69 -13.41 2.34 13.30
C SER A 69 -14.68 2.17 12.46
N ALA A 70 -14.56 2.08 11.14
CA ALA A 70 -15.66 1.79 10.23
C ALA A 70 -16.06 0.30 10.23
N GLY A 71 -15.30 -0.59 10.89
CA GLY A 71 -15.51 -2.03 10.86
C GLY A 71 -15.16 -2.68 9.50
N LEU A 72 -14.38 -2.00 8.66
CA LEU A 72 -13.96 -2.53 7.36
C LEU A 72 -12.83 -3.54 7.53
N LYS A 73 -12.98 -4.71 6.91
CA LYS A 73 -11.90 -5.71 6.78
C LYS A 73 -10.91 -5.33 5.67
N ARG A 74 -10.49 -4.07 5.62
CA ARG A 74 -9.62 -3.47 4.60
C ARG A 74 -8.46 -2.74 5.24
N THR A 75 -7.34 -2.62 4.53
CA THR A 75 -6.24 -1.77 5.01
C THR A 75 -6.59 -0.29 4.80
N GLY A 76 -6.00 0.60 5.61
CA GLY A 76 -6.14 2.04 5.41
C GLY A 76 -5.67 2.49 4.02
N LYS A 77 -4.59 1.90 3.50
CA LYS A 77 -4.13 2.14 2.12
C LYS A 77 -5.23 1.80 1.10
N SER A 78 -5.93 0.67 1.28
CA SER A 78 -7.01 0.27 0.39
C SER A 78 -8.20 1.25 0.47
N CYS A 79 -8.57 1.67 1.68
CA CYS A 79 -9.65 2.65 1.89
C CYS A 79 -9.32 3.99 1.22
N ARG A 80 -8.10 4.50 1.42
CA ARG A 80 -7.61 5.73 0.76
C ARG A 80 -7.71 5.62 -0.75
N LEU A 81 -7.19 4.54 -1.32
CA LEU A 81 -7.17 4.33 -2.77
C LEU A 81 -8.60 4.26 -3.32
N ARG A 82 -9.51 3.57 -2.62
CA ARG A 82 -10.90 3.45 -3.03
C ARG A 82 -11.62 4.79 -3.00
N TRP A 83 -11.44 5.56 -1.92
CA TRP A 83 -12.03 6.88 -1.79
C TRP A 83 -11.55 7.81 -2.89
N LEU A 84 -10.23 8.01 -3.01
CA LEU A 84 -9.66 9.02 -3.89
C LEU A 84 -9.84 8.73 -5.38
N ASN A 85 -9.94 7.45 -5.79
CA ASN A 85 -10.06 7.09 -7.20
C ASN A 85 -11.46 6.74 -7.67
N TYR A 86 -12.41 6.48 -6.77
CA TYR A 86 -13.72 5.96 -7.17
C TYR A 86 -14.90 6.59 -6.46
N LEU A 87 -14.82 6.84 -5.15
CA LEU A 87 -15.99 7.23 -4.35
C LEU A 87 -16.11 8.73 -4.11
N ARG A 88 -14.99 9.48 -4.12
CA ARG A 88 -15.01 10.91 -3.87
C ARG A 88 -15.89 11.63 -4.92
N PRO A 89 -16.74 12.59 -4.54
CA PRO A 89 -17.72 13.20 -5.46
C PRO A 89 -17.11 13.94 -6.66
N ASP A 90 -15.90 14.48 -6.49
CA ASP A 90 -15.15 15.24 -7.49
C ASP A 90 -14.49 14.36 -8.57
N VAL A 91 -14.49 13.04 -8.40
CA VAL A 91 -13.92 12.10 -9.37
C VAL A 91 -14.86 11.92 -10.56
N ARG A 92 -14.38 12.26 -11.76
CA ARG A 92 -15.08 12.05 -13.03
C ARG A 92 -14.94 10.61 -13.48
N ARG A 93 -16.10 9.96 -13.59
CA ARG A 93 -16.27 8.58 -14.07
C ARG A 93 -16.73 8.62 -15.52
N GLY A 94 -16.09 7.84 -16.40
CA GLY A 94 -16.46 7.73 -17.80
C GLY A 94 -15.29 7.88 -18.77
N ASN A 95 -15.61 7.79 -20.06
CA ASN A 95 -14.65 7.80 -21.16
C ASN A 95 -13.83 9.10 -21.16
N ILE A 96 -12.58 9.00 -21.62
CA ILE A 96 -11.73 10.16 -21.90
C ILE A 96 -12.31 10.88 -23.12
N THR A 97 -12.57 12.17 -22.97
CA THR A 97 -13.04 13.03 -24.07
C THR A 97 -11.90 13.28 -25.07
N PRO A 98 -12.19 13.59 -26.35
CA PRO A 98 -11.16 13.94 -27.32
C PRO A 98 -10.26 15.08 -26.85
N GLU A 99 -10.81 16.07 -26.16
CA GLU A 99 -10.07 17.21 -25.60
C GLU A 99 -9.12 16.77 -24.49
N GLU A 100 -9.59 15.92 -23.57
CA GLU A 100 -8.73 15.32 -22.53
C GLU A 100 -7.63 14.47 -23.17
N GLN A 101 -7.94 13.70 -24.22
CA GLN A 101 -6.96 12.87 -24.92
C GLN A 101 -5.83 13.71 -25.53
N LEU A 102 -6.17 14.80 -26.23
CA LEU A 102 -5.18 15.72 -26.80
C LEU A 102 -4.30 16.35 -25.71
N LEU A 103 -4.92 16.78 -24.60
CA LEU A 103 -4.18 17.35 -23.47
C LEU A 103 -3.26 16.31 -22.81
N ILE A 104 -3.72 15.08 -22.63
CA ILE A 104 -2.91 13.98 -22.10
C ILE A 104 -1.68 13.75 -22.99
N MET A 105 -1.86 13.70 -24.31
CA MET A 105 -0.77 13.52 -25.26
C MET A 105 0.25 14.65 -25.21
N GLU A 106 -0.20 15.91 -25.17
CA GLU A 106 0.68 17.08 -25.07
C GLU A 106 1.49 17.06 -23.77
N LEU A 107 0.82 16.84 -22.63
CA LEU A 107 1.45 16.83 -21.33
C LEU A 107 2.40 15.64 -21.15
N HIS A 108 2.05 14.48 -21.71
CA HIS A 108 2.93 13.30 -21.72
C HIS A 108 4.17 13.53 -22.58
N SER A 109 4.04 14.15 -23.76
CA SER A 109 5.19 14.55 -24.58
C SER A 109 6.15 15.46 -23.81
N ARG A 110 5.62 16.39 -23.01
CA ARG A 110 6.42 17.34 -22.21
C ARG A 110 7.02 16.73 -20.94
N TRP A 111 6.29 15.85 -20.25
CA TRP A 111 6.65 15.40 -18.90
C TRP A 111 6.93 13.90 -18.77
N GLY A 112 6.70 13.11 -19.80
CA GLY A 112 6.75 11.65 -19.76
C GLY A 112 5.75 11.05 -18.78
N ASN A 113 6.10 9.94 -18.15
CA ASN A 113 5.23 9.15 -17.25
C ASN A 113 4.98 9.78 -15.88
N ARG A 114 4.97 11.11 -15.77
CA ARG A 114 4.69 11.84 -14.53
C ARG A 114 3.17 12.00 -14.35
N TRP A 115 2.45 10.89 -14.25
CA TRP A 115 0.98 10.85 -14.21
C TRP A 115 0.36 11.71 -13.11
N SER A 116 0.89 11.69 -11.89
CA SER A 116 0.40 12.56 -10.82
C SER A 116 0.58 14.06 -11.13
N LYS A 117 1.53 14.43 -12.01
CA LYS A 117 1.67 15.81 -12.52
C LYS A 117 0.66 16.10 -13.63
N ILE A 118 0.43 15.14 -14.53
CA ILE A 118 -0.52 15.23 -15.63
C ILE A 118 -1.95 15.33 -15.10
N ALA A 119 -2.35 14.46 -14.17
CA ALA A 119 -3.70 14.43 -13.57
C ALA A 119 -4.09 15.76 -12.91
N ARG A 120 -3.12 16.51 -12.34
CA ARG A 120 -3.38 17.87 -11.81
C ARG A 120 -3.84 18.88 -12.85
N GLN A 121 -3.63 18.60 -14.14
CA GLN A 121 -4.10 19.44 -15.26
C GLN A 121 -5.44 18.96 -15.83
N LEU A 122 -5.99 17.86 -15.33
CA LEU A 122 -7.22 17.24 -15.81
C LEU A 122 -8.27 17.26 -14.68
N PRO A 123 -9.14 18.29 -14.63
CA PRO A 123 -10.11 18.45 -13.55
C PRO A 123 -10.97 17.19 -13.35
N GLY A 124 -10.96 16.67 -12.12
CA GLY A 124 -11.69 15.47 -11.73
C GLY A 124 -11.12 14.14 -12.22
N ARG A 125 -9.99 14.12 -12.96
CA ARG A 125 -9.27 12.90 -13.29
C ARG A 125 -8.21 12.60 -12.23
N THR A 126 -7.96 11.32 -12.01
CA THR A 126 -6.88 10.86 -11.14
C THR A 126 -5.72 10.33 -11.98
N ASP A 127 -4.62 9.98 -11.33
CA ASP A 127 -3.42 9.44 -11.98
C ASP A 127 -3.48 7.93 -12.27
N ASN A 128 -4.64 7.30 -12.05
CA ASN A 128 -4.91 5.89 -12.25
C ASN A 128 -5.84 5.64 -13.44
#